data_AF-A0A538A2P2-F1
#
_entry.id   AF-A0A538A2P2-F1
#
_cell.length_a   1.000
_cell.length_b   1.000
_cell.length_c   1.000
_cell.angle_alpha   90.00
_cell.angle_beta   90.00
_cell.angle_gamma   90.00
#
_symmetry.space_group_name_H-M   'P 1'
#
loop_
_entity.id
_entity.type
_entity.pdbx_description
1 polymer ?
#
loop_
_entity_poly.entity_id
_entity_poly.type
_entity_poly.pdbx_seq_one_letter_code
_entity_poly.pdbx_strand_id
1 'polypeptide(L)'
;MADITREGYLFQWNMPKLPKCQTEWPSFRHDPQQSGNYDRDGTPPSTPTRLADVGGKLLFDAPGDDYRCGTASRYEIVTSSSPITPSNFADAKPLANPPKPQPAGTQQSYTLPTHQRYVAIRAIDDVGNVGWDAQLDTE
;
A
#
# COMPACT_ATOMS: atom_id res chain seq x y z
N MET A 1 18.15 -16.85 0.32
CA MET A 1 19.37 -16.24 0.89
C MET A 1 20.23 -17.35 1.46
N ALA A 2 21.54 -17.15 1.52
CA ALA A 2 22.48 -18.13 2.07
C ALA A 2 23.61 -17.42 2.81
N ASP A 3 24.02 -17.98 3.95
CA ASP A 3 25.17 -17.51 4.71
C ASP A 3 26.01 -18.71 5.16
N ILE A 4 27.32 -18.51 5.26
CA ILE A 4 28.30 -19.54 5.61
C ILE A 4 28.94 -19.18 6.95
N THR A 5 28.88 -20.11 7.89
CA THR A 5 29.63 -19.94 9.13
C THR A 5 31.12 -20.21 8.91
N ARG A 6 31.97 -19.65 9.77
CA ARG A 6 33.40 -19.94 9.79
C ARG A 6 33.73 -21.43 9.93
N GLU A 7 32.77 -22.25 10.39
CA GLU A 7 32.90 -23.69 10.55
C GLU A 7 32.37 -24.49 9.35
N GLY A 8 31.97 -23.82 8.26
CA GLY A 8 31.59 -24.46 7.01
C GLY A 8 30.12 -24.89 6.92
N TYR A 9 29.26 -24.44 7.84
CA TYR A 9 27.82 -24.68 7.73
C TYR A 9 27.19 -23.69 6.77
N LEU A 10 26.53 -24.22 5.73
CA LEU A 10 25.69 -23.46 4.82
C LEU A 10 24.26 -23.45 5.36
N PHE A 11 23.81 -22.30 5.80
CA PHE A 11 22.40 -22.10 6.11
C PHE A 11 21.70 -21.56 4.87
N GLN A 12 20.74 -22.32 4.36
CA GLN A 12 19.94 -21.94 3.22
C GLN A 12 18.49 -21.77 3.66
N TRP A 13 17.94 -20.58 3.42
CA TRP A 13 16.55 -20.26 3.71
C TRP A 13 15.78 -20.14 2.40
N ASN A 14 14.71 -20.92 2.28
CA ASN A 14 13.73 -20.81 1.21
C ASN A 14 12.58 -19.90 1.68
N MET A 15 12.50 -18.70 1.14
CA MET A 15 11.50 -17.71 1.51
C MET A 15 10.70 -17.30 0.26
N PRO A 16 9.76 -18.13 -0.21
CA PRO A 16 9.04 -17.92 -1.47
C PRO A 16 8.11 -16.70 -1.46
N LYS A 17 7.83 -16.15 -0.28
CA LYS A 17 6.99 -14.97 -0.07
C LYS A 17 7.79 -13.71 0.31
N LEU A 18 9.11 -13.70 0.10
CA LEU A 18 9.87 -12.47 0.30
C LEU A 18 9.30 -11.37 -0.62
N PRO A 19 9.05 -10.17 -0.10
CA PRO A 19 8.72 -9.01 -0.90
C PRO A 19 9.69 -8.87 -2.07
N LYS A 20 9.18 -8.73 -3.30
CA LYS A 20 10.02 -8.67 -4.52
C LYS A 20 11.07 -7.55 -4.50
N CYS A 21 10.93 -6.59 -3.59
CA CYS A 21 11.79 -5.41 -3.50
C CYS A 21 12.45 -5.21 -2.12
N GLN A 22 12.37 -6.20 -1.24
CA GLN A 22 13.15 -6.20 -0.01
C GLN A 22 14.49 -6.87 -0.30
N THR A 23 15.45 -6.08 -0.79
CA THR A 23 16.82 -6.54 -1.08
C THR A 23 17.70 -6.61 0.16
N GLU A 24 17.27 -5.99 1.26
CA GLU A 24 17.96 -5.98 2.56
C GLU A 24 16.97 -5.96 3.73
N TRP A 25 17.46 -6.18 4.95
CA TRP A 25 16.66 -6.18 6.17
C TRP A 25 16.42 -4.73 6.64
N PRO A 26 15.19 -4.20 6.59
CA PRO A 26 14.92 -2.78 6.79
C PRO A 26 15.07 -2.34 8.26
N SER A 27 15.02 -3.25 9.23
CA SER A 27 15.07 -2.95 10.66
C SER A 27 15.52 -4.15 11.51
N PHE A 28 15.80 -3.90 12.80
CA PHE A 28 15.99 -4.94 13.81
C PHE A 28 14.76 -5.85 13.86
N ARG A 29 14.98 -7.18 13.91
CA ARG A 29 13.96 -8.24 13.82
C ARG A 29 13.29 -8.39 12.45
N HIS A 30 13.88 -7.84 11.40
CA HIS A 30 13.64 -8.21 9.99
C HIS A 30 12.34 -7.68 9.37
N ASP A 31 11.46 -7.05 10.14
CA ASP A 31 10.20 -6.46 9.68
C ASP A 31 9.96 -5.05 10.24
N PRO A 32 9.22 -4.17 9.53
CA PRO A 32 8.93 -2.81 9.99
C PRO A 32 8.27 -2.73 11.39
N GLN A 33 7.54 -3.77 11.81
CA GLN A 33 6.89 -3.86 13.13
C GLN A 33 7.78 -4.47 14.21
N GLN A 34 9.02 -4.85 13.90
CA GLN A 34 9.99 -5.48 14.81
C GLN A 34 9.43 -6.73 15.52
N SER A 35 8.55 -7.46 14.85
CA SER A 35 7.90 -8.64 15.41
C SER A 35 8.83 -9.85 15.46
N GLY A 36 9.80 -9.96 14.55
CA GLY A 36 10.66 -11.15 14.43
C GLY A 36 9.91 -12.36 13.88
N ASN A 37 8.72 -12.15 13.33
CA ASN A 37 7.88 -13.19 12.74
C ASN A 37 8.08 -13.22 11.22
N TYR A 38 8.95 -14.13 10.76
CA TYR A 38 9.27 -14.28 9.34
C TYR A 38 8.11 -14.82 8.49
N ASP A 39 7.06 -15.38 9.11
CA ASP A 39 5.91 -15.96 8.40
C ASP A 39 4.80 -14.93 8.11
N ARG A 40 4.93 -13.70 8.63
CA ARG A 40 3.96 -12.63 8.46
C ARG A 40 4.58 -11.50 7.65
N ASP A 41 3.89 -11.08 6.60
CA ASP A 41 4.26 -9.86 5.90
C ASP A 41 3.95 -8.63 6.78
N GLY A 42 4.96 -7.80 6.95
CA GLY A 42 4.93 -6.57 7.72
C GLY A 42 5.12 -5.31 6.87
N THR A 43 5.26 -5.43 5.55
CA THR A 43 5.59 -4.30 4.70
C THR A 43 4.32 -3.72 4.09
N PRO A 44 3.89 -2.51 4.48
CA PRO A 44 2.67 -1.96 3.92
C PRO A 44 2.84 -1.50 2.47
N PRO A 45 1.73 -1.36 1.73
CA PRO A 45 1.70 -0.68 0.45
C PRO A 45 2.25 0.75 0.52
N SER A 46 2.86 1.22 -0.57
CA SER A 46 3.22 2.64 -0.67
C SER A 46 1.98 3.53 -0.83
N THR A 47 2.15 4.83 -0.63
CA THR A 47 1.13 5.82 -0.99
C THR A 47 0.81 5.75 -2.49
N PRO A 48 -0.49 5.72 -2.89
CA PRO A 48 -0.88 5.97 -4.28
C PRO A 48 -0.32 7.32 -4.75
N THR A 49 0.19 7.41 -5.98
CA THR A 49 0.83 8.66 -6.47
C THR A 49 0.10 9.23 -7.68
N ARG A 50 0.45 10.46 -8.07
CA ARG A 50 -0.14 11.17 -9.22
C ARG A 50 -1.67 11.28 -9.18
N LEU A 51 -2.21 11.60 -8.01
CA LEU A 51 -3.63 11.86 -7.85
C LEU A 51 -4.05 13.07 -8.68
N ALA A 52 -5.10 12.90 -9.47
CA ALA A 52 -5.74 13.99 -10.20
C ALA A 52 -7.22 13.68 -10.41
N ASP A 53 -8.07 14.72 -10.44
CA ASP A 53 -9.44 14.59 -10.92
C ASP A 53 -9.49 15.01 -12.39
N VAL A 54 -9.93 14.10 -13.26
CA VAL A 54 -10.08 14.34 -14.69
C VAL A 54 -11.50 13.96 -15.11
N GLY A 55 -12.38 14.96 -15.11
CA GLY A 55 -13.77 14.81 -15.57
C GLY A 55 -14.61 13.89 -14.68
N GLY A 56 -14.48 14.01 -13.36
CA GLY A 56 -15.17 13.16 -12.39
C GLY A 56 -14.54 11.78 -12.23
N LYS A 57 -13.23 11.67 -12.48
CA LYS A 57 -12.47 10.44 -12.34
C LYS A 57 -11.19 10.73 -11.57
N LEU A 58 -11.00 10.00 -10.48
CA LEU A 58 -9.74 9.99 -9.76
C LEU A 58 -8.73 9.14 -10.53
N LEU A 59 -7.72 9.78 -11.11
CA LEU A 59 -6.54 9.14 -11.68
C LEU A 59 -5.47 8.99 -10.60
N PHE A 60 -4.78 7.86 -10.59
CA PHE A 60 -3.65 7.60 -9.70
C PHE A 60 -2.77 6.46 -10.24
N ASP A 61 -1.51 6.42 -9.85
CA ASP A 61 -0.63 5.29 -10.08
C ASP A 61 -0.77 4.29 -8.93
N ALA A 62 -1.02 3.02 -9.28
CA ALA A 62 -1.23 1.93 -8.34
C ALA A 62 0.00 1.73 -7.43
N PRO A 63 -0.16 1.68 -6.11
CA PRO A 63 0.89 1.21 -5.21
C PRO A 63 1.09 -0.31 -5.31
N GLY A 64 2.17 -0.79 -4.72
CA GLY A 64 2.42 -2.22 -4.56
C GLY A 64 1.74 -2.81 -3.34
N ASP A 65 2.04 -4.08 -3.13
CA ASP A 65 1.78 -4.84 -1.90
C ASP A 65 2.81 -4.42 -0.85
N ASP A 66 4.08 -4.59 -1.19
CA ASP A 66 5.22 -4.17 -0.38
C ASP A 66 5.84 -2.92 -0.99
N TYR A 67 5.52 -1.75 -0.44
CA TYR A 67 5.87 -0.47 -1.05
C TYR A 67 5.39 -0.36 -2.52
N ARG A 68 6.33 -0.38 -3.47
CA ARG A 68 6.09 -0.22 -4.92
C ARG A 68 6.16 -1.55 -5.66
N CYS A 69 6.05 -2.68 -4.97
CA CYS A 69 6.26 -3.99 -5.56
C CYS A 69 5.13 -4.95 -5.26
N GLY A 70 4.85 -5.85 -6.20
CA GLY A 70 3.66 -6.68 -6.13
C GLY A 70 2.40 -5.90 -6.52
N THR A 71 1.28 -6.27 -5.93
CA THR A 71 -0.05 -5.72 -6.20
C THR A 71 -0.82 -5.71 -4.90
N ALA A 72 -1.27 -4.53 -4.46
CA ALA A 72 -2.11 -4.43 -3.28
C ALA A 72 -3.37 -5.30 -3.42
N SER A 73 -3.95 -5.74 -2.31
CA SER A 73 -5.16 -6.56 -2.31
C SER A 73 -6.42 -5.72 -2.60
N ARG A 74 -6.51 -4.53 -2.01
CA ARG A 74 -7.65 -3.61 -2.21
C ARG A 74 -7.29 -2.14 -1.97
N TYR A 75 -8.19 -1.25 -2.39
CA TYR A 75 -8.16 0.16 -2.03
C TYR A 75 -9.30 0.52 -1.08
N GLU A 76 -9.03 1.46 -0.19
CA GLU A 76 -10.05 2.22 0.53
C GLU A 76 -10.05 3.64 -0.02
N ILE A 77 -11.23 4.11 -0.43
CA ILE A 77 -11.43 5.45 -0.96
C ILE A 77 -12.50 6.12 -0.12
N VAL A 78 -12.23 7.33 0.37
CA VAL A 78 -13.11 8.07 1.27
C VAL A 78 -13.27 9.52 0.81
N THR A 79 -14.30 10.20 1.30
CA THR A 79 -14.57 11.60 1.00
C THR A 79 -15.05 12.39 2.23
N SER A 80 -14.73 13.67 2.28
CA SER A 80 -15.04 14.58 3.39
C SER A 80 -15.19 16.03 2.91
N SER A 81 -15.92 16.84 3.67
CA SER A 81 -16.03 18.29 3.47
C SER A 81 -14.84 19.05 4.07
N SER A 82 -14.07 18.40 4.94
CA SER A 82 -12.85 18.92 5.56
C SER A 82 -11.61 18.13 5.11
N PRO A 83 -10.40 18.71 5.18
CA PRO A 83 -9.17 18.02 4.79
C PRO A 83 -9.02 16.66 5.47
N ILE A 84 -8.56 15.67 4.69
CA ILE A 84 -8.38 14.31 5.16
C ILE A 84 -6.91 14.13 5.55
N THR A 85 -6.69 13.53 6.71
CA THR A 85 -5.38 13.22 7.26
C THR A 85 -5.35 11.74 7.65
N PRO A 86 -4.16 11.15 7.85
CA PRO A 86 -4.06 9.77 8.34
C PRO A 86 -4.86 9.52 9.63
N SER A 87 -4.98 10.54 10.48
CA SER A 87 -5.69 10.45 11.77
C SER A 87 -7.21 10.48 11.66
N ASN A 88 -7.78 11.04 10.59
CA ASN A 88 -9.24 11.18 10.41
C ASN A 88 -9.78 10.36 9.22
N PHE A 89 -8.92 9.65 8.49
CA PHE A 89 -9.30 8.84 7.33
C PHE A 89 -10.42 7.84 7.64
N ALA A 90 -10.36 7.21 8.83
CA ALA A 90 -11.35 6.23 9.26
C ALA A 90 -12.73 6.83 9.57
N ASP A 91 -12.79 8.13 9.87
CA ASP A 91 -14.03 8.86 10.16
C ASP A 91 -14.67 9.44 8.88
N ALA A 92 -13.90 9.51 7.78
CA ALA A 92 -14.37 10.02 6.50
C ALA A 92 -15.37 9.05 5.84
N LYS A 93 -16.23 9.58 4.97
CA LYS A 93 -17.29 8.80 4.35
C LYS A 93 -16.71 7.88 3.26
N PRO A 94 -16.89 6.55 3.32
CA PRO A 94 -16.38 5.65 2.30
C PRO A 94 -17.11 5.80 0.95
N LEU A 95 -16.35 5.67 -0.13
CA LEU A 95 -16.84 5.59 -1.50
C LEU A 95 -16.88 4.12 -1.95
N ALA A 96 -17.98 3.73 -2.61
CA ALA A 96 -18.22 2.34 -2.99
C ALA A 96 -17.51 1.94 -4.29
N ASN A 97 -17.30 0.63 -4.47
CA ASN A 97 -16.76 0.01 -5.69
C ASN A 97 -15.38 0.53 -6.13
N PRO A 98 -14.37 0.56 -5.24
CA PRO A 98 -13.00 0.86 -5.66
C PRO A 98 -12.55 -0.10 -6.77
N PRO A 99 -11.70 0.34 -7.71
CA PRO A 99 -11.20 -0.52 -8.77
C PRO A 99 -10.34 -1.64 -8.18
N LYS A 100 -10.32 -2.80 -8.83
CA LYS A 100 -9.37 -3.86 -8.45
C LYS A 100 -7.94 -3.34 -8.64
N PRO A 101 -7.06 -3.45 -7.62
CA PRO A 101 -5.66 -3.04 -7.78
C PRO A 101 -4.97 -3.75 -8.94
N GLN A 102 -4.06 -3.01 -9.58
CA GLN A 102 -3.20 -3.49 -10.65
C GLN A 102 -1.74 -3.50 -10.17
N PRO A 103 -0.82 -4.14 -10.90
CA PRO A 103 0.60 -4.12 -10.56
C PRO A 103 1.12 -2.71 -10.32
N ALA A 104 1.99 -2.57 -9.33
CA ALA A 104 2.54 -1.29 -8.92
C ALA A 104 3.09 -0.46 -10.09
N GLY A 105 2.84 0.85 -10.07
CA GLY A 105 3.22 1.78 -11.13
C GLY A 105 2.29 1.81 -12.34
N THR A 106 1.26 0.94 -12.37
CA THR A 106 0.21 1.00 -13.40
C THR A 106 -0.72 2.18 -13.12
N GLN A 107 -0.94 3.03 -14.12
CA GLN A 107 -1.95 4.09 -14.00
C GLN A 107 -3.35 3.48 -13.96
N GLN A 108 -4.12 3.85 -12.95
CA GLN A 108 -5.50 3.43 -12.74
C GLN A 108 -6.43 4.64 -12.66
N SER A 109 -7.72 4.39 -12.87
CA SER A 109 -8.77 5.37 -12.73
C SER A 109 -9.92 4.82 -11.91
N TYR A 110 -10.51 5.65 -11.06
CA TYR A 110 -11.76 5.38 -10.36
C TYR A 110 -12.80 6.44 -10.72
N THR A 111 -13.98 6.00 -11.17
CA THR A 111 -15.10 6.92 -11.41
C THR A 111 -15.62 7.43 -10.08
N LEU A 112 -15.50 8.73 -9.84
CA LEU A 112 -15.97 9.34 -8.60
C LEU A 112 -17.50 9.39 -8.60
N PRO A 113 -18.18 8.73 -7.65
CA PRO A 113 -19.61 8.95 -7.43
C PRO A 113 -19.82 10.35 -6.82
N THR A 114 -21.06 10.69 -6.44
CA THR A 114 -21.32 11.91 -5.64
C THR A 114 -20.45 11.91 -4.39
N HIS A 115 -19.56 12.89 -4.30
CA HIS A 115 -18.56 13.03 -3.25
C HIS A 115 -18.56 14.45 -2.69
N GLN A 116 -17.85 14.63 -1.58
CA GLN A 116 -17.58 15.93 -0.97
C GLN A 116 -16.23 16.45 -1.49
N ARG A 117 -15.89 17.70 -1.20
CA ARG A 117 -14.68 18.40 -1.67
C ARG A 117 -13.37 17.58 -1.60
N TYR A 118 -13.11 16.93 -0.47
CA TYR A 118 -11.87 16.18 -0.29
C TYR A 118 -12.12 14.71 -0.59
N VAL A 119 -11.21 14.09 -1.35
CA VAL A 119 -11.19 12.65 -1.62
C VAL A 119 -9.82 12.11 -1.22
N ALA A 120 -9.79 10.97 -0.54
CA ALA A 120 -8.54 10.29 -0.21
C ALA A 120 -8.60 8.81 -0.58
N ILE A 121 -7.44 8.25 -0.90
CA ILE A 121 -7.24 6.85 -1.25
C ILE A 121 -6.03 6.28 -0.52
N ARG A 122 -6.16 5.06 -0.01
CA ARG A 122 -5.05 4.25 0.50
C ARG A 122 -5.18 2.80 0.05
N ALA A 123 -4.08 2.07 0.04
CA ALA A 123 -4.03 0.67 -0.32
C ALA A 123 -3.85 -0.23 0.90
N ILE A 124 -4.36 -1.46 0.78
CA ILE A 124 -4.22 -2.51 1.80
C ILE A 124 -3.75 -3.78 1.10
N ASP A 125 -2.71 -4.40 1.64
CA ASP A 125 -2.15 -5.67 1.16
C ASP A 125 -3.04 -6.88 1.50
N ASP A 126 -2.57 -8.08 1.15
CA ASP A 126 -3.27 -9.34 1.36
C ASP A 126 -3.36 -9.77 2.84
N VAL A 127 -2.39 -9.36 3.67
CA VAL A 127 -2.33 -9.64 5.11
C VAL A 127 -2.96 -8.54 5.98
N GLY A 128 -3.43 -7.46 5.37
CA GLY A 128 -4.14 -6.36 5.99
C GLY A 128 -3.27 -5.20 6.49
N ASN A 129 -1.98 -5.08 6.12
CA ASN A 129 -1.24 -3.87 6.43
C ASN A 129 -1.75 -2.70 5.58
N VAL A 130 -1.90 -1.56 6.23
CA VAL A 130 -2.51 -0.37 5.66
C VAL A 130 -1.42 0.59 5.22
N GLY A 131 -1.42 0.92 3.93
CA GLY A 131 -0.54 1.93 3.36
C GLY A 131 -0.94 3.36 3.75
N TRP A 132 -0.01 4.28 3.50
CA TRP A 132 -0.25 5.71 3.67
C TRP A 132 -1.32 6.21 2.69
N ASP A 133 -2.13 7.17 3.13
CA ASP A 133 -3.15 7.80 2.31
C ASP A 133 -2.56 8.88 1.39
N ALA A 134 -3.24 9.06 0.27
CA ALA A 134 -3.08 10.20 -0.63
C ALA A 134 -4.42 10.92 -0.72
N GLN A 135 -4.39 12.25 -0.68
CA GLN A 135 -5.59 13.08 -0.77
C GLN A 135 -5.56 14.01 -1.97
N LEU A 136 -6.75 14.40 -2.40
CA LEU A 136 -7.01 15.34 -3.47
C LEU A 136 -8.15 16.28 -3.05
N ASP A 137 -7.96 17.57 -3.31
CA ASP A 137 -9.02 18.59 -3.26
C ASP A 137 -9.64 18.68 -4.67
N THR A 138 -10.95 18.47 -4.79
CA THR A 138 -11.67 18.44 -6.08
C THR A 138 -12.39 19.75 -6.41
N GLU A 139 -12.20 20.81 -5.62
CA GLU A 139 -12.68 22.17 -5.88
C GLU A 139 -11.69 23.08 -6.61
#